data_AF-A0A7K0D8F8-F1
#
_entry.id   AF-A0A7K0D8F8-F1
#
_cell.length_a   1.000
_cell.length_b   1.000
_cell.length_c   1.000
_cell.angle_alpha   90.00
_cell.angle_beta   90.00
_cell.angle_gamma   90.00
#
_symmetry.space_group_name_H-M   'P 1'
#
loop_
_entity.id
_entity.type
_entity.pdbx_description
1 polymer ?
#
loop_
_entity_poly.entity_id
_entity_poly.type
_entity_poly.pdbx_seq_one_letter_code
_entity_poly.pdbx_strand_id
1 'polypeptide(L)'
;MTGTTHKIGLRNLLQTNEYAHALISSDTTFIPQAQVKQRVDVRMRRQERLTDDEPLHLKAVVSEAALRQKIGGTDVLRGQLEHLADLIDHHPTIDIRFIPFDATGGIHSGATFYLLSFHSTLLPTMGWYESPGPSGLLEDANSVQSLEVSHELAEHVALSREDSRTLIEAQLRRIR
;
A
#
# COMPACT_ATOMS: atom_id res chain seq x y z
N MET A 1 -16.43 0.60 24.49
CA MET A 1 -16.85 0.81 23.08
C MET A 1 -16.34 2.15 22.62
N THR A 2 -15.19 2.17 21.95
CA THR A 2 -14.64 3.35 21.28
C THR A 2 -14.14 2.85 19.95
N GLY A 3 -15.04 2.78 18.97
CA GLY A 3 -14.72 2.38 17.61
C GLY A 3 -13.97 3.51 16.93
N THR A 4 -12.68 3.65 17.21
CA THR A 4 -11.81 4.54 16.44
C THR A 4 -11.58 3.90 15.08
N THR A 5 -12.30 4.36 14.06
CA THR A 5 -12.04 3.98 12.67
C THR A 5 -10.68 4.52 12.26
N HIS A 6 -9.63 3.72 12.42
CA HIS A 6 -8.34 4.03 11.82
C HIS A 6 -8.51 3.91 10.31
N LYS A 7 -8.43 5.04 9.58
CA LYS A 7 -8.39 5.06 8.10
C LYS A 7 -7.11 4.37 7.62
N ILE A 8 -7.07 3.04 7.57
CA ILE A 8 -5.87 2.31 7.16
C ILE A 8 -5.78 2.36 5.63
N GLY A 9 -5.09 3.37 5.10
CA GLY A 9 -4.64 3.28 3.72
C GLY A 9 -3.43 2.34 3.67
N LEU A 10 -3.60 1.03 3.45
CA LEU A 10 -2.50 0.05 3.59
C LEU A 10 -1.30 0.33 2.67
N ARG A 11 -1.49 0.91 1.47
CA ARG A 11 -0.36 1.34 0.61
C ARG A 11 0.51 2.41 1.26
N ASN A 12 -0.08 3.15 2.18
CA ASN A 12 0.61 4.19 2.93
C ASN A 12 1.49 3.62 4.05
N LEU A 13 1.30 2.35 4.42
CA LEU A 13 2.12 1.67 5.42
C LEU A 13 3.47 1.24 4.87
N LEU A 14 3.64 1.27 3.55
CA LEU A 14 4.88 0.88 2.89
C LEU A 14 5.79 2.07 2.56
N GLN A 15 5.39 3.30 2.94
CA GLN A 15 6.08 4.53 2.54
C GLN A 15 7.09 4.98 3.61
N THR A 16 8.24 5.48 3.21
CA THR A 16 9.14 6.23 4.11
C THR A 16 8.54 7.58 4.47
N ASN A 17 9.08 8.22 5.51
CA ASN A 17 8.64 9.56 5.93
C ASN A 17 8.83 10.57 4.79
N GLU A 18 9.99 10.55 4.14
CA GLU A 18 10.36 11.46 3.06
C GLU A 18 9.44 11.29 1.84
N TYR A 19 9.15 10.03 1.46
CA TYR A 19 8.26 9.75 0.35
C TYR A 19 6.82 10.15 0.67
N ALA A 20 6.35 9.83 1.88
CA ALA A 20 5.03 10.22 2.35
C ALA A 20 4.87 11.76 2.40
N HIS A 21 5.88 12.46 2.90
CA HIS A 21 5.90 13.93 2.96
C HIS A 21 5.85 14.53 1.56
N ALA A 22 6.71 14.07 0.65
CA ALA A 22 6.74 14.55 -0.72
C ALA A 22 5.41 14.31 -1.46
N LEU A 23 4.81 13.13 -1.29
CA LEU A 23 3.51 12.79 -1.87
C LEU A 23 2.40 13.70 -1.34
N ILE A 24 2.28 13.83 -0.01
CA ILE A 24 1.23 14.65 0.62
C ILE A 24 1.41 16.13 0.26
N SER A 25 2.65 16.61 0.22
CA SER A 25 2.95 18.01 -0.12
C SER A 25 2.61 18.35 -1.58
N SER A 26 2.65 17.36 -2.47
CA SER A 26 2.32 17.54 -3.90
C SER A 26 0.82 17.67 -4.15
N ASP A 27 -0.02 17.24 -3.21
CA ASP A 27 -1.48 17.33 -3.32
C ASP A 27 -2.01 18.66 -2.75
N THR A 28 -1.58 19.77 -3.35
CA THR A 28 -1.91 21.13 -2.90
C THR A 28 -3.37 21.50 -3.12
N THR A 29 -4.09 20.77 -3.98
CA THR A 29 -5.49 21.04 -4.31
C THR A 29 -6.41 20.64 -3.16
N PHE A 30 -6.08 19.58 -2.43
CA PHE A 30 -6.94 19.02 -1.39
C PHE A 30 -6.35 19.13 0.02
N ILE A 31 -5.05 19.45 0.16
CA ILE A 31 -4.36 19.45 1.45
C ILE A 31 -3.68 20.80 1.71
N PRO A 32 -4.17 21.57 2.72
CA PRO A 32 -3.47 22.76 3.17
C PRO A 32 -2.07 22.41 3.69
N GLN A 33 -1.06 23.22 3.35
CA GLN A 33 0.34 23.00 3.77
C GLN A 33 0.47 22.84 5.30
N ALA A 34 -0.32 23.58 6.08
CA ALA A 34 -0.36 23.47 7.53
C ALA A 34 -0.78 22.07 8.05
N GLN A 35 -1.47 21.26 7.24
CA GLN A 35 -1.91 19.91 7.60
C GLN A 35 -0.96 18.80 7.15
N VAL A 36 0.06 19.12 6.32
CA VAL A 36 0.97 18.12 5.74
C VAL A 36 1.65 17.32 6.85
N LYS A 37 2.28 18.02 7.81
CA LYS A 37 2.99 17.38 8.92
C LYS A 37 2.07 16.43 9.70
N GLN A 38 0.89 16.89 10.08
CA GLN A 38 -0.07 16.07 10.84
C GLN A 38 -0.47 14.80 10.06
N ARG A 39 -0.65 14.90 8.74
CA ARG A 39 -1.00 13.75 7.90
C ARG A 39 0.14 12.76 7.76
N VAL A 40 1.37 13.25 7.64
CA VAL A 40 2.59 12.41 7.65
C VAL A 40 2.69 11.69 8.99
N ASP A 41 2.56 12.41 10.11
CA ASP A 41 2.65 11.83 11.45
C ASP A 41 1.63 10.71 11.66
N VAL A 42 0.37 10.93 11.25
CA VAL A 42 -0.69 9.90 11.31
C VAL A 42 -0.36 8.69 10.42
N ARG A 43 0.23 8.92 9.25
CA ARG A 43 0.62 7.85 8.32
C ARG A 43 1.75 6.99 8.91
N MET A 44 2.79 7.62 9.44
CA MET A 44 3.91 6.93 10.09
C MET A 44 3.46 6.18 11.35
N ARG A 45 2.60 6.78 12.18
CA ARG A 45 2.05 6.11 13.37
C ARG A 45 1.30 4.82 13.03
N ARG A 46 0.67 4.75 11.85
CA ARG A 46 -0.01 3.52 11.39
C ARG A 46 0.98 2.48 10.88
N GLN A 47 2.06 2.91 10.22
CA GLN A 47 3.10 2.01 9.72
C GLN A 47 3.74 1.19 10.84
N GLU A 48 3.85 1.75 12.05
CA GLU A 48 4.35 1.03 13.24
C GLU A 48 3.63 -0.31 13.50
N ARG A 49 2.36 -0.44 13.06
CA ARG A 49 1.59 -1.71 13.17
C ARG A 49 2.17 -2.87 12.37
N LEU A 50 3.03 -2.61 11.38
CA LEU A 50 3.67 -3.67 10.59
C LEU A 50 4.75 -4.42 11.37
N THR A 51 5.31 -3.80 12.41
CA THR A 51 6.47 -4.31 13.15
C THR A 51 6.24 -4.33 14.67
N ASP A 52 4.98 -4.26 15.09
CA ASP A 52 4.54 -4.34 16.49
C ASP A 52 4.71 -5.78 17.02
N ASP A 53 4.53 -5.99 18.34
CA ASP A 53 4.65 -7.33 18.96
C ASP A 53 3.64 -8.34 18.37
N GLU A 54 2.45 -7.85 18.02
CA GLU A 54 1.45 -8.56 17.22
C GLU A 54 1.34 -7.87 15.84
N PRO A 55 2.24 -8.21 14.90
CA PRO A 55 2.38 -7.46 13.65
C PRO A 55 1.18 -7.69 12.73
N LEU A 56 0.80 -6.64 12.01
CA LEU A 56 -0.17 -6.74 10.94
C LEU A 56 0.38 -7.63 9.80
N HIS A 57 -0.40 -8.61 9.39
CA HIS A 57 -0.14 -9.36 8.17
C HIS A 57 -0.61 -8.54 6.96
N LEU A 58 0.32 -8.14 6.10
CA LEU A 58 0.05 -7.31 4.94
C LEU A 58 0.36 -8.08 3.66
N LYS A 59 -0.63 -8.20 2.78
CA LYS A 59 -0.45 -8.59 1.39
C LYS A 59 -0.75 -7.38 0.51
N ALA A 60 0.25 -6.92 -0.23
CA ALA A 60 0.16 -5.75 -1.07
C ALA A 60 0.50 -6.11 -2.51
N VAL A 61 -0.50 -5.99 -3.39
CA VAL A 61 -0.31 -6.08 -4.84
C VAL A 61 -0.33 -4.67 -5.43
N VAL A 62 0.77 -4.27 -6.05
CA VAL A 62 0.99 -2.90 -6.53
C VAL A 62 1.44 -2.90 -7.98
N SER A 63 1.04 -1.93 -8.79
CA SER A 63 1.60 -1.78 -10.14
C SER A 63 3.10 -1.45 -10.08
N GLU A 64 3.91 -2.04 -10.97
CA GLU A 64 5.33 -1.69 -11.08
C GLU A 64 5.58 -0.20 -11.39
N ALA A 65 4.56 0.53 -11.88
CA ALA A 65 4.63 1.97 -12.10
C ALA A 65 5.04 2.73 -10.83
N ALA A 66 4.66 2.24 -9.64
CA ALA A 66 5.02 2.84 -8.36
C ALA A 66 6.54 2.89 -8.14
N LEU A 67 7.28 1.91 -8.69
CA LEU A 67 8.74 1.85 -8.58
C LEU A 67 9.47 2.90 -9.44
N ARG A 68 8.73 3.61 -10.29
CA ARG A 68 9.28 4.58 -11.25
C ARG A 68 8.88 6.03 -10.92
N GLN A 69 7.93 6.24 -10.01
CA GLN A 69 7.45 7.56 -9.63
C GLN A 69 8.44 8.28 -8.71
N LYS A 70 9.17 9.26 -9.27
CA LYS A 70 10.18 10.07 -8.56
C LYS A 70 9.56 11.17 -7.70
N ILE A 71 8.57 10.82 -6.88
CA ILE A 71 7.94 11.74 -5.93
C ILE A 71 9.01 12.19 -4.92
N GLY A 72 9.20 13.51 -4.79
CA GLY A 72 10.27 14.08 -3.97
C GLY A 72 11.68 14.01 -4.59
N GLY A 73 11.82 13.51 -5.83
CA GLY A 73 13.09 13.39 -6.53
C GLY A 73 13.70 11.99 -6.48
N THR A 74 14.87 11.84 -7.11
CA THR A 74 15.55 10.55 -7.27
C THR A 74 16.00 9.95 -5.93
N ASP A 75 16.54 10.76 -5.02
CA ASP A 75 17.06 10.28 -3.73
C ASP A 75 15.93 9.81 -2.80
N VAL A 76 14.79 10.50 -2.82
CA VAL A 76 13.59 10.09 -2.06
C VAL A 76 13.04 8.77 -2.60
N LEU A 77 12.99 8.60 -3.93
CA LEU A 77 12.61 7.31 -4.51
C LEU A 77 13.62 6.21 -4.18
N ARG A 78 14.93 6.50 -4.19
CA ARG A 78 15.96 5.52 -3.80
C ARG A 78 15.73 5.00 -2.39
N GLY A 79 15.58 5.91 -1.41
CA GLY A 79 15.31 5.52 -0.02
C GLY A 79 14.00 4.74 0.12
N GLN A 80 12.97 5.09 -0.65
CA GLN A 80 11.71 4.34 -0.70
C GLN A 80 11.92 2.91 -1.25
N LEU A 81 12.70 2.73 -2.30
CA LEU A 81 12.98 1.43 -2.89
C LEU A 81 13.84 0.55 -1.97
N GLU A 82 14.85 1.13 -1.32
CA GLU A 82 15.68 0.46 -0.31
C GLU A 82 14.82 -0.01 0.88
N HIS A 83 13.90 0.83 1.34
CA HIS A 83 12.95 0.47 2.40
C HIS A 83 12.03 -0.69 1.98
N LEU A 84 11.48 -0.69 0.77
CA LEU A 84 10.66 -1.80 0.28
C LEU A 84 11.44 -3.10 0.18
N ALA A 85 12.70 -3.04 -0.27
CA ALA A 85 13.59 -4.21 -0.29
C ALA A 85 13.81 -4.75 1.13
N ASP A 86 14.12 -3.89 2.09
CA ASP A 86 14.30 -4.25 3.49
C ASP A 86 13.06 -4.92 4.11
N LEU A 87 11.86 -4.37 3.83
CA LEU A 87 10.59 -4.98 4.25
C LEU A 87 10.42 -6.39 3.68
N ILE A 88 10.74 -6.59 2.40
CA ILE A 88 10.64 -7.91 1.76
C ILE A 88 11.68 -8.88 2.33
N ASP A 89 12.88 -8.41 2.66
CA ASP A 89 13.98 -9.28 3.07
C ASP A 89 13.85 -9.70 4.55
N HIS A 90 13.34 -8.82 5.42
CA HIS A 90 13.40 -9.02 6.87
C HIS A 90 12.04 -9.23 7.56
N HIS A 91 10.91 -8.97 6.88
CA HIS A 91 9.58 -9.06 7.50
C HIS A 91 8.68 -10.11 6.82
N PRO A 92 8.58 -11.34 7.36
CA PRO A 92 7.82 -12.43 6.73
C PRO A 92 6.30 -12.20 6.75
N THR A 93 5.80 -11.34 7.64
CA THR A 93 4.38 -10.96 7.72
C THR A 93 3.95 -9.97 6.64
N ILE A 94 4.91 -9.43 5.88
CA ILE A 94 4.69 -8.45 4.82
C ILE A 94 5.02 -9.11 3.48
N ASP A 95 4.04 -9.23 2.60
CA ASP A 95 4.18 -9.74 1.23
C ASP A 95 3.88 -8.62 0.23
N ILE A 96 4.90 -8.16 -0.47
CA ILE A 96 4.80 -7.07 -1.45
C ILE A 96 5.07 -7.66 -2.83
N ARG A 97 4.08 -7.56 -3.71
CA ARG A 97 4.15 -8.09 -5.07
C ARG A 97 3.84 -7.02 -6.10
N PHE A 98 4.60 -7.02 -7.19
CA PHE A 98 4.39 -6.07 -8.28
C PHE A 98 3.70 -6.72 -9.46
N ILE A 99 2.69 -6.06 -10.01
CA ILE A 99 2.14 -6.38 -11.32
C ILE A 99 3.04 -5.74 -12.38
N PRO A 100 3.73 -6.53 -13.21
CA PRO A 100 4.66 -6.00 -14.20
C PRO A 100 3.90 -5.42 -15.40
N PHE A 101 4.55 -4.56 -16.19
CA PHE A 101 3.91 -3.92 -17.35
C PHE A 101 3.58 -4.89 -18.50
N ASP A 102 4.25 -6.03 -18.55
CA ASP A 102 4.00 -7.10 -19.53
C ASP A 102 2.98 -8.14 -19.03
N ALA A 103 2.36 -7.91 -17.87
CA ALA A 103 1.26 -8.75 -17.38
C ALA A 103 0.11 -8.80 -18.40
N THR A 104 -0.30 -10.00 -18.77
CA THR A 104 -1.31 -10.24 -19.82
C THR A 104 -2.74 -10.35 -19.28
N GLY A 105 -2.92 -10.41 -17.95
CA GLY A 105 -4.23 -10.40 -17.31
C GLY A 105 -4.69 -8.98 -16.96
N GLY A 106 -5.99 -8.71 -17.16
CA GLY A 106 -6.56 -7.39 -16.88
C GLY A 106 -6.48 -7.01 -15.40
N ILE A 107 -5.94 -5.83 -15.11
CA ILE A 107 -6.05 -5.19 -13.79
C ILE A 107 -7.45 -4.57 -13.71
N HIS A 108 -8.39 -5.28 -13.10
CA HIS A 108 -9.81 -4.92 -13.10
C HIS A 108 -10.17 -3.70 -12.24
N SER A 109 -9.21 -3.12 -11.50
CA SER A 109 -9.48 -1.98 -10.64
C SER A 109 -8.38 -0.92 -10.77
N GLY A 110 -8.68 0.16 -11.50
CA GLY A 110 -7.92 1.41 -11.39
C GLY A 110 -8.11 2.11 -10.03
N ALA A 111 -9.00 1.60 -9.18
CA ALA A 111 -9.25 2.11 -7.84
C ALA A 111 -8.44 1.34 -6.78
N THR A 112 -8.19 2.02 -5.67
CA THR A 112 -7.45 1.46 -4.55
C THR A 112 -8.43 0.91 -3.54
N PHE A 113 -8.20 -0.32 -3.09
CA PHE A 113 -9.00 -0.90 -2.02
C PHE A 113 -8.13 -1.72 -1.08
N TYR A 114 -8.71 -2.03 0.07
CA TYR A 114 -8.13 -2.84 1.13
C TYR A 114 -9.17 -3.86 1.59
N LEU A 115 -8.71 -5.07 1.87
CA LEU A 115 -9.47 -6.09 2.57
C LEU A 115 -8.94 -6.16 4.00
N LEU A 116 -9.84 -6.01 4.96
CA LEU A 116 -9.55 -6.02 6.38
C LEU A 116 -10.13 -7.31 6.96
N SER A 117 -9.26 -8.26 7.29
CA SER A 117 -9.63 -9.52 7.91
C SER A 117 -9.18 -9.54 9.37
N PHE A 118 -9.95 -10.21 10.23
CA PHE A 118 -9.75 -10.23 11.68
C PHE A 118 -9.65 -11.66 12.17
N HIS A 119 -8.81 -11.91 13.18
CA HIS A 119 -8.76 -13.20 13.87
C HIS A 119 -10.05 -13.53 14.64
N SER A 120 -10.83 -12.50 14.98
CA SER A 120 -12.10 -12.65 15.67
C SER A 120 -13.19 -13.18 14.73
N THR A 121 -13.87 -14.24 15.12
CA THR A 121 -15.03 -14.78 14.40
C THR A 121 -16.27 -13.89 14.48
N LEU A 122 -16.22 -12.82 15.29
CA LEU A 122 -17.32 -11.86 15.45
C LEU A 122 -17.32 -10.75 14.40
N LEU A 123 -16.20 -10.57 13.69
CA LEU A 123 -16.06 -9.53 12.68
C LEU A 123 -15.87 -10.17 11.30
N PRO A 124 -16.74 -9.88 10.32
CA PRO A 124 -16.54 -10.34 8.96
C PRO A 124 -15.33 -9.62 8.33
N THR A 125 -14.81 -10.15 7.23
CA THR A 125 -13.91 -9.39 6.36
C THR A 125 -14.66 -8.14 5.88
N MET A 126 -13.99 -6.99 5.96
CA MET A 126 -14.53 -5.71 5.49
C MET A 126 -13.69 -5.16 4.35
N GLY A 127 -14.34 -4.48 3.41
CA GLY A 127 -13.66 -3.72 2.37
C GLY A 127 -13.45 -2.27 2.82
N TRP A 128 -12.38 -1.65 2.34
CA TRP A 128 -12.24 -0.20 2.33
C TRP A 128 -11.81 0.22 0.94
N TYR A 129 -12.46 1.22 0.35
CA TYR A 129 -12.03 1.75 -0.94
C TYR A 129 -11.64 3.23 -0.82
N GLU A 130 -10.65 3.62 -1.63
CA GLU A 130 -10.19 5.00 -1.75
C GLU A 130 -10.41 5.50 -3.18
N SER A 131 -11.04 6.67 -3.29
CA SER A 131 -11.19 7.45 -4.51
C SER A 131 -11.00 8.93 -4.18
N PRO A 132 -10.62 9.80 -5.14
CA PRO A 132 -10.52 11.24 -4.93
C PRO A 132 -11.78 11.90 -4.35
N GLY A 133 -12.95 11.30 -4.56
CA GLY A 133 -14.21 11.73 -3.94
C GLY A 133 -14.59 10.86 -2.74
N PRO A 134 -15.57 9.94 -2.88
CA PRO A 134 -15.99 9.08 -1.79
C PRO A 134 -14.91 8.04 -1.47
N SER A 135 -14.57 7.92 -0.20
CA SER A 135 -13.85 6.77 0.36
C SER A 135 -14.67 6.26 1.53
N GLY A 136 -14.68 4.95 1.76
CA GLY A 136 -15.56 4.39 2.76
C GLY A 136 -15.35 2.93 3.04
N LEU A 137 -15.94 2.52 4.17
CA LEU A 137 -16.05 1.14 4.58
C LEU A 137 -17.13 0.45 3.73
N LEU A 138 -16.85 -0.78 3.32
CA LEU A 138 -17.76 -1.67 2.64
C LEU A 138 -17.97 -2.89 3.55
N GLU A 139 -19.20 -3.05 4.02
CA GLU A 139 -19.62 -4.18 4.86
C GLU A 139 -20.57 -5.13 4.11
N ASP A 140 -21.07 -4.70 2.94
CA ASP A 140 -21.90 -5.53 2.08
C ASP A 140 -21.11 -6.73 1.56
N ALA A 141 -21.59 -7.94 1.84
CA ALA A 141 -20.89 -9.18 1.54
C ALA A 141 -20.60 -9.37 0.05
N ASN A 142 -21.52 -8.98 -0.85
CA ASN A 142 -21.30 -9.10 -2.30
C ASN A 142 -20.20 -8.15 -2.78
N SER A 143 -20.17 -6.93 -2.24
CA SER A 143 -19.14 -5.94 -2.52
C SER A 143 -17.77 -6.41 -2.00
N VAL A 144 -17.71 -6.95 -0.79
CA VAL A 144 -16.47 -7.52 -0.21
C VAL A 144 -15.99 -8.70 -1.05
N GLN A 145 -16.86 -9.63 -1.42
CA GLN A 145 -16.52 -10.77 -2.28
C GLN A 145 -15.97 -10.32 -3.63
N SER A 146 -16.52 -9.25 -4.22
CA SER A 146 -16.01 -8.69 -5.48
C SER A 146 -14.58 -8.14 -5.33
N LEU A 147 -14.26 -7.56 -4.18
CA LEU A 147 -12.89 -7.09 -3.87
C LEU A 147 -11.93 -8.27 -3.62
N GLU A 148 -12.39 -9.33 -2.95
CA GLU A 148 -11.61 -10.57 -2.74
C GLU A 148 -11.24 -11.20 -4.08
N VAL A 149 -12.21 -11.40 -4.97
CA VAL A 149 -11.97 -11.92 -6.33
C VAL A 149 -11.01 -11.01 -7.11
N SER A 150 -11.19 -9.68 -7.01
CA SER A 150 -10.29 -8.72 -7.66
C SER A 150 -8.85 -8.82 -7.12
N HIS A 151 -8.69 -9.03 -5.82
CA HIS A 151 -7.38 -9.23 -5.19
C HIS A 151 -6.72 -10.53 -5.62
N GLU A 152 -7.47 -11.64 -5.63
CA GLU A 152 -6.96 -12.95 -6.08
C GLU A 152 -6.49 -12.91 -7.54
N LEU A 153 -7.27 -12.27 -8.43
CA LEU A 153 -6.88 -12.07 -9.82
C LEU A 153 -5.61 -11.22 -9.94
N ALA A 154 -5.49 -10.18 -9.13
CA ALA A 154 -4.30 -9.33 -9.09
C ALA A 154 -3.07 -10.10 -8.58
N GLU A 155 -3.22 -10.93 -7.55
CA GLU A 155 -2.14 -11.79 -7.05
C GLU A 155 -1.68 -12.81 -8.10
N HIS A 156 -2.59 -13.33 -8.92
CA HIS A 156 -2.26 -14.34 -9.95
C HIS A 156 -1.39 -13.78 -11.08
N VAL A 157 -1.54 -12.49 -11.40
CA VAL A 157 -0.76 -11.80 -12.44
C VAL A 157 0.46 -11.06 -11.89
N ALA A 158 0.57 -10.95 -10.57
CA ALA A 158 1.69 -10.31 -9.91
C ALA A 158 2.92 -11.24 -9.90
N LEU A 159 4.09 -10.63 -9.90
CA LEU A 159 5.36 -11.31 -9.68
C LEU A 159 5.38 -12.02 -8.32
N SER A 160 6.20 -13.06 -8.21
CA SER A 160 6.51 -13.67 -6.92
C SER A 160 7.18 -12.65 -5.97
N ARG A 161 7.27 -12.97 -4.68
CA ARG A 161 8.01 -12.16 -3.69
C ARG A 161 9.46 -11.95 -4.12
N GLU A 162 10.12 -13.02 -4.61
CA GLU A 162 11.52 -13.01 -5.06
C GLU A 162 11.70 -12.19 -6.34
N ASP A 163 10.81 -12.36 -7.32
CA ASP A 163 10.86 -11.59 -8.57
C ASP A 163 10.55 -10.11 -8.33
N SER A 164 9.64 -9.81 -7.41
CA SER A 164 9.33 -8.45 -6.95
C SER A 164 10.55 -7.79 -6.30
N ARG A 165 11.29 -8.54 -5.48
CA ARG A 165 12.54 -8.10 -4.86
C ARG A 165 13.63 -7.85 -5.91
N THR A 166 13.72 -8.72 -6.91
CA THR A 166 14.64 -8.57 -8.05
C THR A 166 14.29 -7.34 -8.89
N LEU A 167 13.00 -7.07 -9.09
CA LEU A 167 12.52 -5.90 -9.83
C LEU A 167 12.90 -4.58 -9.11
N ILE A 168 12.73 -4.50 -7.79
CA ILE A 168 13.17 -3.36 -6.98
C ILE A 168 14.67 -3.12 -7.18
N GLU A 169 15.46 -4.18 -7.09
CA GLU A 169 16.91 -4.14 -7.26
C GLU A 169 17.33 -3.64 -8.65
N ALA A 170 16.64 -4.09 -9.69
CA ALA A 170 16.84 -3.62 -11.05
C ALA A 170 16.52 -2.11 -11.18
N GLN A 171 15.46 -1.63 -10.53
CA GLN A 171 15.15 -0.20 -10.51
C GLN A 171 16.18 0.62 -9.74
N LEU A 172 16.67 0.14 -8.59
CA LEU A 172 17.74 0.79 -7.82
C LEU A 172 19.02 0.99 -8.63
N ARG A 173 19.39 -0.01 -9.45
CA ARG A 173 20.52 0.09 -10.39
C ARG A 173 20.27 1.11 -11.50
N ARG A 174 19.02 1.25 -11.95
CA ARG A 174 18.63 2.15 -13.05
C ARG A 174 18.59 3.62 -12.66
N ILE A 175 18.24 3.93 -11.41
CA ILE A 175 18.13 5.32 -10.93
C ILE A 175 19.46 5.90 -10.43
N ARG A 176 20.60 5.31 -10.81
CA ARG A 176 21.94 5.87 -10.57
C ARG A 176 22.12 7.26 -11.17
#